data_AF-A0A530L904-F1
#
_entry.id   AF-A0A530L904-F1
#
_cell.length_a   1.000
_cell.length_b   1.000
_cell.length_c   1.000
_cell.angle_alpha   90.00
_cell.angle_beta   90.00
_cell.angle_gamma   90.00
#
_symmetry.space_group_name_H-M   'P 1'
#
loop_
_entity.id
_entity.type
_entity.pdbx_description
1 polymer ?
#
loop_
_entity_poly.entity_id
_entity_poly.type
_entity_poly.pdbx_seq_one_letter_code
_entity_poly.pdbx_strand_id
1 'polypeptide(L)'
;QSMEQEMLAAARSEADAELAGGNGPAIVVTASSNWHPGIVGLLASRLKDHARRPAFAIAFNANGVGTGSGRSVSGFDLGRLVREAADAGLIVKGGGHGMAAGITVERAKLGELRAFFEERAAVDVFRLQGEESLAIDGALAAEGATLVLLDALERAG
;
A
#
# COMPACT_ATOMS: atom_id res chain seq x y z
N GLN A 1 4.24 19.36 -12.00
CA GLN A 1 3.85 18.11 -12.70
C GLN A 1 5.05 17.22 -13.03
N SER A 2 6.15 17.68 -13.66
CA SER A 2 7.32 16.81 -13.94
C SER A 2 7.98 16.23 -12.68
N MET A 3 8.28 17.07 -11.69
CA MET A 3 8.89 16.63 -10.42
C MET A 3 8.04 15.60 -9.67
N GLU A 4 6.72 15.70 -9.72
CA GLU A 4 5.81 14.76 -9.06
C GLU A 4 5.86 13.39 -9.72
N GLN A 5 5.94 13.36 -11.06
CA GLN A 5 6.09 12.11 -11.81
C GLN A 5 7.44 11.45 -11.52
N GLU A 6 8.52 12.22 -11.41
CA GLU A 6 9.84 11.70 -11.03
C GLU A 6 9.83 11.09 -9.62
N MET A 7 9.23 11.79 -8.65
CA MET A 7 9.11 11.28 -7.28
C MET A 7 8.24 10.02 -7.22
N LEU A 8 7.16 9.97 -8.00
CA LEU A 8 6.31 8.79 -8.09
C LEU A 8 7.03 7.61 -8.74
N ALA A 9 7.78 7.84 -9.82
CA ALA A 9 8.57 6.79 -10.47
C ALA A 9 9.62 6.23 -9.51
N ALA A 10 10.31 7.10 -8.74
CA ALA A 10 11.26 6.68 -7.72
C ALA A 10 10.59 5.84 -6.61
N ALA A 11 9.45 6.31 -6.08
CA ALA A 11 8.70 5.59 -5.05
C ALA A 11 8.22 4.22 -5.55
N ARG A 12 7.76 4.15 -6.79
CA ARG A 12 7.30 2.91 -7.41
C ARG A 12 8.45 1.91 -7.60
N SER A 13 9.61 2.39 -8.05
CA SER A 13 10.82 1.57 -8.18
C SER A 13 11.26 0.99 -6.82
N GLU A 14 11.23 1.79 -5.76
CA GLU A 14 11.52 1.33 -4.39
C GLU A 14 10.51 0.26 -3.94
N ALA A 15 9.21 0.49 -4.17
CA ALA A 15 8.17 -0.48 -3.83
C ALA A 15 8.30 -1.79 -4.62
N ASP A 16 8.60 -1.72 -5.93
CA ASP A 16 8.80 -2.90 -6.78
C ASP A 16 9.99 -3.73 -6.30
N ALA A 17 11.06 -3.09 -5.86
CA ALA A 17 12.22 -3.77 -5.28
C ALA A 17 11.87 -4.50 -3.97
N GLU A 18 11.04 -3.90 -3.10
CA GLU A 18 10.56 -4.56 -1.87
C GLU A 18 9.60 -5.72 -2.16
N LEU A 19 8.78 -5.61 -3.21
CA LEU A 19 7.81 -6.64 -3.59
C LEU A 19 8.45 -7.84 -4.31
N ALA A 20 9.65 -7.70 -4.88
CA ALA A 20 10.32 -8.78 -5.61
C ALA A 20 10.70 -9.99 -4.74
N GLY A 21 10.74 -9.83 -3.40
CA GLY A 21 11.07 -10.90 -2.46
C GLY A 21 9.84 -11.68 -1.97
N GLY A 22 9.49 -12.79 -2.63
CA GLY A 22 8.40 -13.67 -2.18
C GLY A 22 7.03 -13.00 -2.23
N ASN A 23 6.31 -12.96 -1.10
CA ASN A 23 5.02 -12.25 -1.01
C ASN A 23 5.18 -10.72 -0.85
N GLY A 24 6.41 -10.23 -0.66
CA GLY A 24 6.71 -8.85 -0.27
C GLY A 24 6.15 -8.49 1.11
N PRO A 25 6.36 -7.25 1.58
CA PRO A 25 5.85 -6.79 2.88
C PRO A 25 4.34 -6.57 2.86
N ALA A 26 3.66 -6.84 3.96
CA ALA A 26 2.23 -6.59 4.14
C ALA A 26 1.87 -5.12 3.93
N ILE A 27 2.75 -4.21 4.33
CA ILE A 27 2.60 -2.76 4.13
C ILE A 27 3.83 -2.25 3.39
N VAL A 28 3.61 -1.62 2.23
CA VAL A 28 4.69 -0.97 1.49
C VAL A 28 5.08 0.30 2.23
N VAL A 29 6.36 0.48 2.53
CA VAL A 29 6.86 1.73 3.11
C VAL A 29 7.96 2.23 2.19
N THR A 30 7.84 3.46 1.72
CA THR A 30 8.86 4.10 0.89
C THR A 30 9.29 5.39 1.56
N ALA A 31 10.57 5.75 1.41
CA ALA A 31 11.08 6.94 2.08
C ALA A 31 12.19 7.66 1.33
N SER A 32 12.13 8.98 1.30
CA SER A 32 13.16 9.80 0.67
C SER A 32 13.42 11.09 1.44
N SER A 33 14.68 11.54 1.42
CA SER A 33 15.06 12.89 1.88
C SER A 33 14.77 13.97 0.85
N ASN A 34 14.46 13.58 -0.40
CA ASN A 34 14.25 14.51 -1.52
C ASN A 34 12.78 14.83 -1.74
N TRP A 35 11.87 14.22 -0.96
CA TRP A 35 10.44 14.46 -1.08
C TRP A 35 9.99 15.63 -0.21
N HIS A 36 9.06 16.41 -0.75
CA HIS A 36 8.38 17.43 0.03
C HIS A 36 7.27 16.78 0.89
N PRO A 37 7.11 17.13 2.19
CA PRO A 37 6.06 16.55 3.03
C PRO A 37 4.64 16.70 2.46
N GLY A 38 4.39 17.72 1.64
CA GLY A 38 3.11 17.92 0.97
C GLY A 38 2.74 16.85 -0.07
N ILE A 39 3.70 16.08 -0.60
CA ILE A 39 3.44 15.12 -1.69
C ILE A 39 3.26 13.67 -1.22
N VAL A 40 3.66 13.37 0.02
CA VAL A 40 3.64 11.99 0.54
C VAL A 40 2.24 11.37 0.58
N GLY A 41 1.19 12.19 0.70
CA GLY A 41 -0.20 11.71 0.58
C GLY A 41 -0.57 11.22 -0.82
N LEU A 42 -0.10 11.91 -1.86
CA LEU A 42 -0.28 11.50 -3.25
C LEU A 42 0.50 10.21 -3.54
N LEU A 43 1.77 10.16 -3.11
CA LEU A 43 2.63 8.99 -3.27
C LEU A 43 2.00 7.76 -2.59
N ALA A 44 1.59 7.88 -1.32
CA ALA A 44 0.97 6.79 -0.58
C ALA A 44 -0.29 6.23 -1.26
N SER A 45 -1.13 7.10 -1.85
CA SER A 45 -2.31 6.67 -2.60
C SER A 45 -1.92 5.86 -3.83
N ARG A 46 -0.97 6.37 -4.64
CA ARG A 46 -0.53 5.70 -5.86
C ARG A 46 0.18 4.39 -5.57
N LEU A 47 0.96 4.33 -4.49
CA LEU A 47 1.61 3.10 -4.03
C LEU A 47 0.59 2.07 -3.56
N LYS A 48 -0.43 2.48 -2.80
CA LYS A 48 -1.53 1.61 -2.40
C LYS A 48 -2.25 1.02 -3.61
N ASP A 49 -2.52 1.83 -4.62
CA ASP A 49 -3.18 1.37 -5.85
C ASP A 49 -2.31 0.39 -6.62
N HIS A 50 -1.01 0.69 -6.75
CA HIS A 50 -0.05 -0.13 -7.48
C HIS A 50 0.25 -1.48 -6.78
N ALA A 51 0.49 -1.45 -5.46
CA ALA A 51 0.84 -2.63 -4.68
C ALA A 51 -0.39 -3.43 -4.19
N ARG A 52 -1.59 -2.86 -4.30
CA ARG A 52 -2.87 -3.43 -3.83
C ARG A 52 -2.81 -3.90 -2.37
N ARG A 53 -2.16 -3.10 -1.53
CA ARG A 53 -2.02 -3.28 -0.07
C ARG A 53 -1.81 -1.92 0.59
N PRO A 54 -1.94 -1.80 1.92
CA PRO A 54 -1.67 -0.53 2.58
C PRO A 54 -0.25 -0.04 2.27
N ALA A 55 -0.10 1.28 2.14
CA ALA A 55 1.18 1.88 1.79
C ALA A 55 1.43 3.18 2.55
N PHE A 56 2.70 3.42 2.91
CA PHE A 56 3.21 4.68 3.43
C PHE A 56 4.28 5.27 2.50
N ALA A 57 4.26 6.59 2.38
CA ALA A 57 5.37 7.36 1.84
C ALA A 57 5.86 8.33 2.92
N ILE A 58 7.18 8.45 3.09
CA ILE A 58 7.81 9.22 4.17
C ILE A 58 8.82 10.20 3.59
N ALA A 59 8.67 11.47 3.91
CA ALA A 59 9.62 12.53 3.57
C ALA A 59 10.50 12.85 4.79
N PHE A 60 11.80 12.58 4.70
CA PHE A 60 12.76 12.89 5.76
C PHE A 60 13.35 14.29 5.62
N ASN A 61 13.44 15.01 6.74
CA ASN A 61 14.21 16.25 6.82
C ASN A 61 15.69 15.98 7.16
N ALA A 62 16.50 17.05 7.14
CA ALA A 62 17.94 16.98 7.44
C ALA A 62 18.26 16.52 8.88
N ASN A 63 17.30 16.64 9.82
CA ASN A 63 17.46 16.22 11.21
C ASN A 63 17.12 14.72 11.41
N GLY A 64 16.82 13.99 10.34
CA GLY A 64 16.46 12.57 10.41
C GLY A 64 15.03 12.31 10.89
N VAL A 65 14.18 13.34 10.96
CA VAL A 65 12.75 13.19 11.30
C VAL A 65 11.93 13.15 10.01
N GLY A 66 11.13 12.11 9.87
CA GLY A 66 10.30 11.84 8.69
C GLY A 66 8.83 12.16 8.94
N THR A 67 8.20 12.87 8.02
CA THR A 67 6.74 13.05 7.97
C THR A 67 6.18 12.10 6.93
N GLY A 68 5.29 11.20 7.34
CA GLY A 68 4.70 10.19 6.48
C GLY A 68 3.19 10.28 6.37
N SER A 69 2.66 9.86 5.23
CA SER A 69 1.23 9.59 5.04
C SER A 69 1.04 8.14 4.60
N GLY A 70 -0.01 7.53 5.15
CA GLY A 70 -0.44 6.17 4.85
C GLY A 70 -1.81 6.15 4.18
N ARG A 71 -2.02 5.17 3.30
CA ARG A 71 -3.31 4.83 2.69
C ARG A 71 -3.57 3.35 2.85
N SER A 72 -4.80 3.00 3.23
CA SER A 72 -5.21 1.62 3.48
C SER A 72 -5.98 1.03 2.30
N VAL A 73 -6.22 -0.28 2.39
CA VAL A 73 -7.19 -1.01 1.57
C VAL A 73 -8.47 -1.27 2.37
N SER A 74 -9.55 -1.61 1.67
CA SER A 74 -10.80 -1.99 2.34
C SER A 74 -10.56 -3.20 3.26
N GLY A 75 -11.16 -3.17 4.45
CA GLY A 75 -11.03 -4.25 5.43
C GLY A 75 -9.79 -4.18 6.33
N PHE A 76 -8.89 -3.19 6.17
CA PHE A 76 -7.75 -2.98 7.06
C PHE A 76 -7.76 -1.59 7.72
N ASP A 77 -7.76 -1.53 9.06
CA ASP A 77 -7.75 -0.26 9.81
C ASP A 77 -6.32 0.25 10.07
N LEU A 78 -5.85 1.12 9.19
CA LEU A 78 -4.53 1.71 9.28
C LEU A 78 -4.39 2.69 10.45
N GLY A 79 -5.48 3.38 10.81
CA GLY A 79 -5.49 4.33 11.92
C GLY A 79 -5.26 3.63 13.26
N ARG A 80 -5.84 2.45 13.45
CA ARG A 80 -5.59 1.60 14.62
C ARG A 80 -4.12 1.17 14.69
N LEU A 81 -3.57 0.65 13.60
CA LEU A 81 -2.17 0.23 13.54
C LEU A 81 -1.21 1.38 13.93
N VAL A 82 -1.47 2.59 13.43
CA VAL A 82 -0.64 3.76 13.75
C VAL A 82 -0.74 4.18 15.22
N ARG A 83 -1.92 4.04 15.85
CA ARG A 83 -2.05 4.29 17.30
C ARG A 83 -1.24 3.26 18.10
N GLU A 84 -1.34 1.99 17.74
CA GLU A 84 -0.55 0.93 18.40
C GLU A 84 0.97 1.17 18.24
N ALA A 85 1.42 1.64 17.08
CA ALA A 85 2.83 2.03 16.87
C ALA A 85 3.25 3.25 17.71
N ALA A 86 2.35 4.20 17.95
CA ALA A 86 2.60 5.34 18.84
C ALA A 86 2.72 4.88 20.30
N ASP A 87 1.82 4.01 20.75
CA ASP A 87 1.83 3.45 22.11
C ASP A 87 3.09 2.61 22.36
N ALA A 88 3.59 1.91 21.33
CA ALA A 88 4.86 1.18 21.37
C ALA A 88 6.11 2.09 21.30
N GLY A 89 5.95 3.41 21.14
CA GLY A 89 7.05 4.36 21.06
C GLY A 89 7.89 4.26 19.77
N LEU A 90 7.35 3.62 18.71
CA LEU A 90 8.04 3.45 17.43
C LEU A 90 7.97 4.70 16.54
N ILE A 91 6.99 5.57 16.79
CA ILE A 91 6.81 6.85 16.11
C ILE A 91 6.78 8.00 17.13
N VAL A 92 7.24 9.19 16.70
CA VAL A 92 7.20 10.41 17.52
C VAL A 92 5.77 10.85 17.77
N LYS A 93 4.92 10.75 16.74
CA LYS A 93 3.48 10.97 16.80
C LYS A 93 2.80 10.37 15.59
N GLY A 94 1.52 10.05 15.71
CA GLY A 94 0.71 9.60 14.58
C GLY A 94 -0.76 9.58 14.94
N GLY A 95 -1.59 9.45 13.90
CA GLY A 95 -3.03 9.36 14.04
C GLY A 95 -3.69 9.16 12.69
N GLY A 96 -4.99 8.87 12.70
CA GLY A 96 -5.71 8.57 11.47
C GLY A 96 -7.00 7.82 11.68
N HIS A 97 -7.57 7.43 10.57
CA HIS A 97 -8.80 6.66 10.43
C HIS A 97 -8.49 5.36 9.67
N GLY A 98 -9.48 4.49 9.51
CA GLY A 98 -9.28 3.20 8.84
C GLY A 98 -8.55 3.29 7.49
N MET A 99 -8.90 4.27 6.67
CA MET A 99 -8.38 4.39 5.29
C MET A 99 -7.14 5.27 5.12
N ALA A 100 -6.78 6.07 6.12
CA ALA A 100 -5.67 7.01 6.01
C ALA A 100 -5.09 7.36 7.37
N ALA A 101 -3.76 7.43 7.43
CA ALA A 101 -3.06 7.81 8.64
C ALA A 101 -1.87 8.73 8.32
N GLY A 102 -1.42 9.48 9.33
CA GLY A 102 -0.20 10.27 9.29
C GLY A 102 0.74 9.83 10.41
N ILE A 103 2.03 9.82 10.13
CA ILE A 103 3.07 9.48 11.11
C ILE A 103 4.20 10.49 11.08
N THR A 104 4.86 10.65 12.22
CA THR A 104 6.18 11.28 12.34
C THR A 104 7.12 10.26 12.95
N VAL A 105 8.21 9.90 12.26
CA VAL A 105 9.11 8.82 12.66
C VAL A 105 10.57 9.25 12.55
N GLU A 106 11.41 8.77 13.45
CA GLU A 106 12.86 8.96 13.36
C GLU A 106 13.46 7.94 12.40
N ARG A 107 14.44 8.36 11.58
CA ARG A 107 15.08 7.48 10.59
C ARG A 107 15.64 6.21 11.22
N ALA A 108 16.17 6.31 12.44
CA ALA A 108 16.71 5.18 13.19
C ALA A 108 15.65 4.11 13.50
N LYS A 109 14.39 4.51 13.72
CA LYS A 109 13.28 3.61 14.06
C LYS A 109 12.55 3.03 12.84
N LEU A 110 12.93 3.42 11.63
CA LEU A 110 12.23 2.98 10.42
C LEU A 110 12.27 1.45 10.25
N GLY A 111 13.38 0.80 10.61
CA GLY A 111 13.49 -0.66 10.57
C GLY A 111 12.55 -1.34 11.56
N GLU A 112 12.52 -0.88 12.80
CA GLU A 112 11.62 -1.38 13.85
C GLU A 112 10.14 -1.17 13.48
N LEU A 113 9.81 -0.01 12.90
CA LEU A 113 8.46 0.29 12.44
C LEU A 113 8.02 -0.66 11.31
N ARG A 114 8.90 -0.96 10.36
CA ARG A 114 8.62 -1.92 9.28
C ARG A 114 8.36 -3.32 9.84
N ALA A 115 9.18 -3.77 10.77
CA ALA A 115 9.01 -5.07 11.44
C ALA A 115 7.67 -5.13 12.20
N PHE A 116 7.33 -4.07 12.94
CA PHE A 116 6.06 -3.95 13.64
C PHE A 116 4.86 -3.98 12.68
N PHE A 117 4.93 -3.26 11.56
CA PHE A 117 3.86 -3.30 10.56
C PHE A 117 3.69 -4.70 9.97
N GLU A 118 4.78 -5.39 9.64
CA GLU A 118 4.71 -6.76 9.15
C GLU A 118 4.03 -7.69 10.17
N GLU A 119 4.51 -7.67 11.42
CA GLU A 119 3.97 -8.51 12.50
C GLU A 119 2.47 -8.29 12.70
N ARG A 120 2.02 -7.04 12.68
CA ARG A 120 0.63 -6.68 12.98
C ARG A 120 -0.31 -6.79 11.79
N ALA A 121 0.19 -6.69 10.56
CA ALA A 121 -0.64 -6.57 9.35
C ALA A 121 -0.61 -7.78 8.43
N ALA A 122 0.43 -8.63 8.48
CA ALA A 122 0.64 -9.70 7.50
C ALA A 122 -0.58 -10.61 7.32
N VAL A 123 -1.11 -11.16 8.42
CA VAL A 123 -2.25 -12.09 8.36
C VAL A 123 -3.47 -11.45 7.69
N ASP A 124 -3.86 -10.25 8.14
CA ASP A 124 -5.06 -9.59 7.65
C ASP A 124 -4.89 -9.11 6.21
N VAL A 125 -3.77 -8.46 5.89
CA VAL A 125 -3.54 -7.91 4.56
C VAL A 125 -3.39 -9.01 3.52
N PHE A 126 -2.62 -10.07 3.79
CA PHE A 126 -2.47 -11.15 2.83
C PHE A 126 -3.78 -11.93 2.61
N ARG A 127 -4.61 -12.08 3.65
CA ARG A 127 -5.97 -12.62 3.47
C ARG A 127 -6.79 -11.74 2.55
N LEU A 128 -6.83 -10.42 2.79
CA LEU A 128 -7.57 -9.47 1.95
C LEU A 128 -7.06 -9.45 0.51
N GLN A 129 -5.75 -9.58 0.29
CA GLN A 129 -5.19 -9.70 -1.06
C GLN A 129 -5.61 -10.98 -1.77
N GLY A 130 -5.71 -12.11 -1.05
CA GLY A 130 -6.20 -13.37 -1.61
C GLY A 130 -7.69 -13.32 -1.96
N GLU A 131 -8.49 -12.57 -1.20
CA GLU A 131 -9.92 -12.34 -1.46
C GLU A 131 -10.17 -11.41 -2.65
N GLU A 132 -9.22 -10.52 -2.98
CA GLU A 132 -9.26 -9.67 -4.18
C GLU A 132 -8.88 -10.47 -5.45
N SER A 133 -9.56 -11.60 -5.66
CA SER A 133 -9.43 -12.47 -6.82
C SER A 133 -10.70 -12.39 -7.68
N LEU A 134 -10.53 -12.36 -9.00
CA LEU A 134 -11.65 -12.47 -9.94
C LEU A 134 -11.87 -13.96 -10.21
N ALA A 135 -13.02 -14.49 -9.79
CA ALA A 135 -13.44 -15.82 -10.22
C ALA A 135 -13.68 -15.79 -11.73
N ILE A 136 -12.99 -16.67 -12.46
CA ILE A 136 -13.17 -16.86 -13.90
C ILE A 136 -13.79 -18.24 -14.10
N ASP A 137 -15.07 -18.27 -14.49
CA ASP A 137 -15.81 -19.52 -14.71
C ASP A 137 -15.35 -20.25 -15.98
N GLY A 138 -14.74 -19.54 -16.93
CA GLY A 138 -14.19 -20.12 -18.15
C GLY A 138 -13.40 -19.11 -18.98
N ALA A 139 -12.62 -19.64 -19.94
CA ALA A 139 -11.90 -18.85 -20.93
C ALA A 139 -12.40 -19.21 -22.33
N LEU A 140 -12.47 -18.22 -23.22
CA LEU A 140 -12.79 -18.44 -24.63
C LEU A 140 -11.80 -17.69 -25.54
N ALA A 141 -11.57 -18.24 -26.73
CA ALA A 141 -10.88 -17.52 -27.80
C ALA A 141 -11.79 -16.40 -28.34
N ALA A 142 -11.21 -15.36 -28.94
CA ALA A 142 -11.98 -14.23 -29.46
C ALA A 142 -13.03 -14.67 -30.50
N GLU A 143 -12.74 -15.66 -31.34
CA GLU A 143 -13.70 -16.20 -32.30
C GLU A 143 -14.86 -16.97 -31.64
N GLY A 144 -14.66 -17.41 -30.39
CA GLY A 144 -15.68 -18.08 -29.58
C GLY A 144 -16.74 -17.13 -29.02
N ALA A 145 -16.51 -15.80 -29.07
CA ALA A 145 -17.44 -14.78 -28.59
C ALA A 145 -18.59 -14.56 -29.60
N THR A 146 -19.42 -15.58 -29.79
CA THR A 146 -20.51 -15.59 -30.78
C THR A 146 -21.87 -15.36 -30.12
N LEU A 147 -22.84 -14.88 -30.90
CA LEU A 147 -24.24 -14.77 -30.45
C LEU A 147 -24.82 -16.13 -30.04
N VAL A 148 -24.38 -17.23 -30.67
CA VAL A 148 -24.81 -18.59 -30.30
C VAL A 148 -24.36 -18.95 -28.88
N LEU A 149 -23.14 -18.58 -28.50
CA LEU A 149 -22.66 -18.79 -27.12
C LEU A 149 -23.42 -17.90 -26.13
N LEU A 150 -23.71 -16.65 -26.50
CA LEU A 150 -24.53 -15.75 -25.67
C LEU A 150 -25.90 -16.35 -25.39
N ASP A 151 -26.62 -16.78 -26.44
CA ASP A 151 -27.93 -17.42 -26.32
C ASP A 151 -27.89 -18.69 -25.45
N ALA A 152 -26.79 -19.45 -25.52
CA ALA A 152 -26.60 -20.66 -24.71
C ALA A 152 -26.39 -20.32 -23.23
N LEU A 153 -25.62 -19.26 -22.93
CA LEU A 153 -25.40 -18.80 -21.56
C LEU A 153 -26.69 -18.23 -20.94
N GLU A 154 -27.49 -17.48 -21.70
CA GLU A 154 -28.77 -16.96 -21.22
C GLU A 154 -29.75 -18.07 -20.80
N ARG A 155 -29.70 -19.23 -21.47
CA ARG A 155 -30.52 -20.41 -21.14
C ARG A 155 -30.02 -21.20 -19.94
N ALA A 156 -28.76 -21.02 -19.55
CA ALA A 156 -28.12 -21.74 -18.45
C ALA A 156 -28.35 -21.07 -17.08
N GLY A 157 -29.08 -19.94 -17.04
CA GLY A 157 -29.46 -19.22 -15.82
C GLY A 157 -30.37 -20.01 -14.89
#